data_AF-A0A6J1UJC7-F1
#
_entry.id   AF-A0A6J1UJC7-F1
#
_cell.length_a   1.000
_cell.length_b   1.000
_cell.length_c   1.000
_cell.angle_alpha   90.00
_cell.angle_beta   90.00
_cell.angle_gamma   90.00
#
_symmetry.space_group_name_H-M   'P 1'
#
loop_
_entity.id
_entity.type
_entity.pdbx_description
1 polymer ?
#
loop_
_entity_poly.entity_id
_entity_poly.type
_entity_poly.pdbx_seq_one_letter_code
_entity_poly.pdbx_strand_id
1 'polypeptide(L)'
;MAEQLAQLLIKAAQHHLRTGKKKRLSSSASLNVAGEVLAVAVGLKPAFLYDYNSAGTSQILDYVQHLQTTLQLTCRLHILNIAENVLIINLELMCLCLESVLLNNSVIFMDISAFRPCPTFSNPENVNLIKSHLSEILNHIKALTEDTSQTISSSEIFSTEWNLCTLFGVLLGYPASYNFPTQKSSDNCLTLIPLRVFTVQATFCMVNSDFRVQFYSFSIPELLYPDMKTNLSAWCEKLKDAFKAQKEFADFCIASEVVALSAVAL
;
A
#
# COMPACT_ATOMS: atom_id res chain seq x y z
N MET A 1 9.59 28.58 4.42
CA MET A 1 9.87 27.44 3.51
C MET A 1 8.88 26.29 3.72
N ALA A 2 8.85 25.63 4.89
CA ALA A 2 7.95 24.49 5.15
C ALA A 2 6.45 24.80 5.00
N GLU A 3 5.98 25.93 5.54
CA GLU A 3 4.57 26.36 5.38
C GLU A 3 4.20 26.66 3.92
N GLN A 4 5.12 27.24 3.15
CA GLN A 4 4.89 27.53 1.73
C GLN A 4 4.79 26.23 0.93
N LEU A 5 5.66 25.25 1.19
CA LEU A 5 5.60 23.94 0.54
C LEU A 5 4.30 23.21 0.92
N ALA A 6 3.91 23.21 2.19
CA ALA A 6 2.64 22.62 2.62
C ALA A 6 1.46 23.21 1.86
N GLN A 7 1.41 24.55 1.67
CA GLN A 7 0.35 25.19 0.89
C GLN A 7 0.38 24.82 -0.59
N LEU A 8 1.56 24.62 -1.19
CA LEU A 8 1.68 24.14 -2.57
C LEU A 8 1.12 22.73 -2.72
N LEU A 9 1.50 21.81 -1.81
CA LEU A 9 1.02 20.43 -1.81
C LEU A 9 -0.51 20.35 -1.62
N ILE A 10 -1.05 21.17 -0.70
CA ILE A 10 -2.50 21.26 -0.47
C ILE A 10 -3.23 21.71 -1.72
N LYS A 11 -2.75 22.79 -2.36
CA LYS A 11 -3.35 23.34 -3.58
C LYS A 11 -3.29 22.36 -4.74
N ALA A 12 -2.16 21.67 -4.92
CA ALA A 12 -1.99 20.66 -5.95
C ALA A 12 -3.03 19.54 -5.81
N ALA A 13 -3.16 18.95 -4.62
CA ALA A 13 -4.14 17.91 -4.36
C ALA A 13 -5.57 18.40 -4.58
N GLN A 14 -5.91 19.60 -4.09
CA GLN A 14 -7.25 20.18 -4.28
C GLN A 14 -7.57 20.59 -5.72
N HIS A 15 -6.55 20.77 -6.56
CA HIS A 15 -6.71 21.09 -7.97
C HIS A 15 -6.87 19.82 -8.81
N HIS A 16 -5.89 18.91 -8.74
CA HIS A 16 -5.81 17.72 -9.59
C HIS A 16 -6.78 16.61 -9.13
N LEU A 17 -6.87 16.35 -7.83
CA LEU A 17 -7.67 15.24 -7.26
C LEU A 17 -9.11 15.62 -6.93
N ARG A 18 -9.60 16.76 -7.43
CA ARG A 18 -10.96 17.21 -7.18
C ARG A 18 -11.95 16.37 -7.98
N THR A 19 -12.98 15.85 -7.32
CA THR A 19 -14.08 15.13 -7.97
C THR A 19 -15.34 15.98 -7.99
N GLY A 20 -15.85 16.27 -9.19
CA GLY A 20 -17.00 17.13 -9.41
C GLY A 20 -16.81 18.57 -8.89
N LYS A 21 -17.92 19.28 -8.67
CA LYS A 21 -17.90 20.73 -8.32
C LYS A 21 -17.64 21.01 -6.83
N LYS A 22 -17.68 20.01 -5.92
CA LYS A 22 -17.70 20.26 -4.46
C LYS A 22 -16.80 19.38 -3.58
N LYS A 23 -16.29 18.21 -4.01
CA LYS A 23 -15.47 17.35 -3.14
C LYS A 23 -13.98 17.67 -3.31
N ARG A 24 -13.51 18.67 -2.54
CA ARG A 24 -12.07 18.94 -2.36
C ARG A 24 -11.57 18.15 -1.14
N LEU A 25 -10.33 17.68 -1.20
CA LEU A 25 -9.66 17.08 -0.05
C LEU A 25 -9.43 18.15 1.04
N SER A 26 -9.55 17.74 2.31
CA SER A 26 -9.17 18.58 3.44
C SER A 26 -7.65 18.81 3.40
N SER A 27 -7.16 19.87 4.07
CA SER A 27 -5.71 20.16 4.11
C SER A 27 -4.91 18.97 4.66
N SER A 28 -5.42 18.30 5.69
CA SER A 28 -4.78 17.12 6.27
C SER A 28 -4.75 15.94 5.29
N ALA A 29 -5.86 15.67 4.60
CA ALA A 29 -5.91 14.61 3.60
C ALA A 29 -4.96 14.90 2.43
N SER A 30 -4.92 16.14 1.94
CA SER A 30 -3.99 16.55 0.89
C SER A 30 -2.53 16.35 1.27
N LEU A 31 -2.15 16.69 2.51
CA LEU A 31 -0.80 16.46 3.01
C LEU A 31 -0.50 14.97 3.22
N ASN A 32 -1.47 14.18 3.66
CA ASN A 32 -1.29 12.75 3.84
C ASN A 32 -1.07 12.04 2.49
N VAL A 33 -1.83 12.41 1.45
CA VAL A 33 -1.63 11.90 0.08
C VAL A 33 -0.22 12.23 -0.42
N ALA A 34 0.24 13.47 -0.25
CA ALA A 34 1.60 13.86 -0.64
C ALA A 34 2.66 13.05 0.12
N GLY A 35 2.46 12.83 1.42
CA GLY A 35 3.32 12.02 2.27
C GLY A 35 3.37 10.55 1.85
N GLU A 36 2.23 9.95 1.52
CA GLU A 36 2.15 8.56 1.04
C GLU A 36 2.85 8.38 -0.31
N VAL A 37 2.64 9.30 -1.26
CA VAL A 37 3.36 9.28 -2.54
C VAL A 37 4.86 9.43 -2.33
N LEU A 38 5.28 10.30 -1.41
CA LEU A 38 6.68 10.47 -1.08
C LEU A 38 7.27 9.21 -0.42
N ALA A 39 6.52 8.54 0.47
CA ALA A 39 6.94 7.29 1.09
C ALA A 39 7.18 6.19 0.04
N VAL A 40 6.37 6.13 -1.01
CA VAL A 40 6.60 5.27 -2.18
C VAL A 40 7.86 5.70 -2.94
N ALA A 41 8.00 7.00 -3.18
CA ALA A 41 9.12 7.56 -3.93
C ALA A 41 10.48 7.30 -3.29
N VAL A 42 10.58 7.44 -1.96
CA VAL A 42 11.83 7.21 -1.21
C VAL A 42 12.02 5.74 -0.80
N GLY A 43 11.13 4.86 -1.22
CA GLY A 43 11.27 3.41 -1.06
C GLY A 43 10.93 2.87 0.33
N LEU A 44 10.13 3.59 1.14
CA LEU A 44 9.62 3.08 2.41
C LEU A 44 8.49 2.07 2.23
N LYS A 45 7.77 2.15 1.10
CA LYS A 45 6.74 1.18 0.71
C LYS A 45 6.70 1.01 -0.80
N PRO A 46 6.34 -0.17 -1.32
CA PRO A 46 6.34 -0.43 -2.77
C PRO A 46 5.19 0.25 -3.51
N ALA A 47 4.04 0.43 -2.86
CA ALA A 47 2.88 1.08 -3.47
C ALA A 47 1.98 1.77 -2.46
N PHE A 48 1.21 2.74 -2.93
CA PHE A 48 0.13 3.40 -2.21
C PHE A 48 -1.17 3.26 -3.01
N LEU A 49 -2.21 2.71 -2.37
CA LEU A 49 -3.57 2.61 -2.93
C LEU A 49 -4.32 3.92 -2.66
N TYR A 50 -4.81 4.57 -3.70
CA TYR A 50 -5.56 5.81 -3.57
C TYR A 50 -7.05 5.54 -3.33
N ASP A 51 -7.56 5.86 -2.13
CA ASP A 51 -8.93 5.58 -1.68
C ASP A 51 -9.67 6.80 -1.08
N TYR A 52 -9.10 8.00 -1.19
CA TYR A 52 -9.64 9.22 -0.57
C TYR A 52 -10.93 9.73 -1.20
N ASN A 53 -11.06 9.56 -2.51
CA ASN A 53 -12.22 9.92 -3.31
C ASN A 53 -12.19 9.19 -4.65
N SER A 54 -13.18 9.45 -5.51
CA SER A 54 -13.31 8.82 -6.83
C SER A 54 -12.46 9.48 -7.94
N ALA A 55 -11.25 9.97 -7.65
CA ALA A 55 -10.38 10.53 -8.67
C ALA A 55 -9.84 9.41 -9.57
N GLY A 56 -9.93 9.61 -10.89
CA GLY A 56 -9.49 8.60 -11.85
C GLY A 56 -7.98 8.61 -12.09
N THR A 57 -7.50 7.60 -12.83
CA THR A 57 -6.08 7.40 -13.21
C THR A 57 -5.43 8.65 -13.78
N SER A 58 -6.11 9.39 -14.68
CA SER A 58 -5.56 10.61 -15.29
C SER A 58 -5.37 11.74 -14.27
N GLN A 59 -6.32 11.94 -13.36
CA GLN A 59 -6.22 12.95 -12.31
C GLN A 59 -5.07 12.65 -11.35
N ILE A 60 -4.90 11.37 -11.01
CA ILE A 60 -3.83 10.90 -10.14
C ILE A 60 -2.48 11.03 -10.85
N LEU A 61 -2.41 10.70 -12.15
CA LEU A 61 -1.20 10.89 -12.96
C LEU A 61 -0.76 12.35 -12.99
N ASP A 62 -1.67 13.28 -13.30
CA ASP A 62 -1.39 14.72 -13.32
C ASP A 62 -0.92 15.23 -11.94
N TYR A 63 -1.54 14.74 -10.86
CA TYR A 63 -1.16 15.07 -9.50
C TYR A 63 0.25 14.59 -9.16
N VAL A 64 0.59 13.33 -9.49
CA VAL A 64 1.91 12.77 -9.19
C VAL A 64 2.99 13.43 -10.05
N GLN A 65 2.72 13.77 -11.32
CA GLN A 65 3.61 14.61 -12.15
C GLN A 65 3.89 15.96 -11.48
N HIS A 66 2.85 16.60 -10.94
CA HIS A 66 3.01 17.85 -10.20
C HIS A 66 3.86 17.65 -8.94
N LEU A 67 3.70 16.54 -8.21
CA LEU A 67 4.53 16.23 -7.05
C LEU A 67 5.99 15.94 -7.43
N GLN A 68 6.25 15.21 -8.52
CA GLN A 68 7.60 14.91 -8.98
C GLN A 68 8.40 16.20 -9.21
N THR A 69 7.78 17.20 -9.83
CA THR A 69 8.44 18.51 -10.04
C THR A 69 8.57 19.32 -8.75
N THR A 70 7.53 19.33 -7.91
CA THR A 70 7.50 20.12 -6.66
C THR A 70 8.47 19.59 -5.60
N LEU A 71 8.58 18.27 -5.46
CA LEU A 71 9.40 17.59 -4.48
C LEU A 71 10.73 17.06 -5.06
N GLN A 72 10.98 17.29 -6.35
CA GLN A 72 12.20 16.86 -7.06
C GLN A 72 12.44 15.34 -6.95
N LEU A 73 11.36 14.56 -7.10
CA LEU A 73 11.43 13.11 -6.98
C LEU A 73 12.16 12.52 -8.20
N THR A 74 13.18 11.70 -7.95
CA THR A 74 13.99 11.07 -9.01
C THR A 74 13.61 9.62 -9.30
N CYS A 75 12.77 9.01 -8.48
CA CYS A 75 12.31 7.64 -8.66
C CYS A 75 11.32 7.51 -9.83
N ARG A 76 11.27 6.32 -10.45
CA ARG A 76 10.25 6.00 -11.45
C ARG A 76 8.96 5.54 -10.76
N LEU A 77 7.99 6.45 -10.73
CA LEU A 77 6.65 6.14 -10.25
C LEU A 77 5.78 5.66 -11.40
N HIS A 78 4.82 4.80 -11.12
CA HIS A 78 3.84 4.35 -12.10
C HIS A 78 2.43 4.29 -11.50
N ILE A 79 1.44 4.64 -12.31
CA ILE A 79 0.03 4.63 -11.92
C ILE A 79 -0.61 3.35 -12.47
N LEU A 80 -0.82 2.37 -11.60
CA LEU A 80 -1.40 1.09 -11.96
C LEU A 80 -2.89 1.06 -11.60
N ASN A 81 -3.76 0.88 -12.60
CA ASN A 81 -5.17 0.64 -12.38
C ASN A 81 -5.45 -0.87 -12.34
N ILE A 82 -6.11 -1.34 -11.28
CA ILE A 82 -6.61 -2.72 -11.16
C ILE A 82 -8.08 -2.68 -10.76
N ALA A 83 -8.97 -2.99 -11.71
CA ALA A 83 -10.43 -2.95 -11.50
C ALA A 83 -10.90 -1.67 -10.77
N GLU A 84 -10.58 -0.51 -11.37
CA GLU A 84 -10.94 0.83 -10.86
C GLU A 84 -10.25 1.25 -9.56
N ASN A 85 -9.35 0.42 -9.02
CA ASN A 85 -8.51 0.77 -7.89
C ASN A 85 -7.15 1.25 -8.40
N VAL A 86 -6.74 2.45 -7.99
CA VAL A 86 -5.51 3.08 -8.50
C VAL A 86 -4.40 2.97 -7.48
N LEU A 87 -3.32 2.29 -7.85
CA LEU A 87 -2.07 2.23 -7.08
C LEU A 87 -1.01 3.14 -7.69
N ILE A 88 -0.31 3.87 -6.83
CA ILE A 88 0.91 4.59 -7.16
C ILE A 88 2.07 3.71 -6.71
N ILE A 89 2.85 3.20 -7.65
CA ILE A 89 3.89 2.20 -7.40
C ILE A 89 5.28 2.76 -7.69
N ASN A 90 6.27 2.35 -6.89
CA ASN A 90 7.69 2.49 -7.22
C ASN A 90 8.10 1.28 -8.06
N LEU A 91 8.40 1.47 -9.34
CA LEU A 91 8.57 0.37 -10.29
C LEU A 91 9.72 -0.57 -9.88
N GLU A 92 10.88 -0.02 -9.54
CA GLU A 92 12.05 -0.80 -9.17
C GLU A 92 11.82 -1.57 -7.87
N LEU A 93 11.28 -0.89 -6.84
CA LEU A 93 11.02 -1.53 -5.56
C LEU A 93 9.92 -2.59 -5.67
N MET A 94 8.87 -2.35 -6.47
CA MET A 94 7.79 -3.30 -6.67
C MET A 94 8.28 -4.59 -7.33
N CYS A 95 9.14 -4.49 -8.36
CA CYS A 95 9.80 -5.65 -8.96
C CYS A 95 10.53 -6.49 -7.90
N LEU A 96 11.39 -5.86 -7.10
CA LEU A 96 12.16 -6.55 -6.05
C LEU A 96 11.25 -7.18 -4.99
N CYS A 97 10.19 -6.47 -4.59
CA CYS A 97 9.22 -6.98 -3.62
C CYS A 97 8.53 -8.24 -4.15
N LEU A 98 7.96 -8.19 -5.36
CA LEU A 98 7.26 -9.33 -5.96
C LEU A 98 8.19 -10.53 -6.20
N GLU A 99 9.41 -10.30 -6.69
CA GLU A 99 10.42 -11.36 -6.81
C GLU A 99 10.73 -12.00 -5.46
N SER A 100 10.87 -11.19 -4.40
CA SER A 100 11.08 -11.69 -3.04
C SER A 100 9.92 -12.55 -2.53
N VAL A 101 8.68 -12.17 -2.80
CA VAL A 101 7.49 -12.95 -2.42
C VAL A 101 7.48 -14.30 -3.15
N LEU A 102 7.76 -14.30 -4.46
CA LEU A 102 7.73 -15.50 -5.28
C LEU A 102 8.85 -16.48 -4.90
N LEU A 103 10.06 -15.99 -4.62
CA LEU A 103 11.25 -16.81 -4.32
C LEU A 103 11.36 -17.22 -2.84
N ASN A 104 11.12 -16.29 -1.91
CA ASN A 104 11.49 -16.46 -0.49
C ASN A 104 10.28 -16.61 0.45
N ASN A 105 9.05 -16.64 -0.06
CA ASN A 105 7.82 -16.69 0.76
C ASN A 105 7.78 -15.59 1.83
N SER A 106 8.21 -14.37 1.48
CA SER A 106 8.34 -13.25 2.42
C SER A 106 7.01 -12.68 2.93
N VAL A 107 5.88 -13.15 2.39
CA VAL A 107 4.52 -12.80 2.82
C VAL A 107 3.76 -14.04 3.28
N ILE A 108 3.10 -13.93 4.42
CA ILE A 108 2.26 -14.98 4.98
C ILE A 108 0.81 -14.79 4.52
N PHE A 109 0.21 -15.84 3.97
CA PHE A 109 -1.19 -15.82 3.56
C PHE A 109 -2.08 -16.49 4.60
N MET A 110 -3.16 -15.82 4.98
CA MET A 110 -4.10 -16.28 6.00
C MET A 110 -5.47 -16.54 5.38
N ASP A 111 -5.96 -17.76 5.53
CA ASP A 111 -7.30 -18.15 5.11
C ASP A 111 -8.31 -17.69 6.16
N ILE A 112 -9.15 -16.73 5.75
CA ILE A 112 -10.19 -16.11 6.58
C ILE A 112 -11.61 -16.44 6.08
N SER A 113 -11.75 -17.51 5.31
CA SER A 113 -13.03 -17.91 4.70
C SER A 113 -14.16 -17.99 5.73
N ALA A 114 -15.34 -17.49 5.37
CA ALA A 114 -16.51 -17.43 6.26
C ALA A 114 -16.93 -18.77 6.88
N PHE A 115 -16.70 -19.90 6.20
CA PHE A 115 -17.04 -21.23 6.70
C PHE A 115 -16.10 -21.73 7.81
N ARG A 116 -15.00 -21.04 8.09
CA ARG A 116 -14.06 -21.42 9.14
C ARG A 116 -14.51 -20.87 10.50
N PRO A 117 -14.29 -21.64 11.59
CA PRO A 117 -14.54 -21.15 12.94
C PRO A 117 -13.51 -20.10 13.39
N CYS A 118 -12.31 -20.12 12.81
CA CYS A 118 -11.24 -19.17 13.10
C CYS A 118 -10.30 -19.04 11.89
N PRO A 119 -9.56 -17.93 11.76
CA PRO A 119 -8.58 -17.75 10.70
C PRO A 119 -7.38 -18.69 10.88
N THR A 120 -6.85 -19.20 9.78
CA THR A 120 -5.69 -20.11 9.76
C THR A 120 -4.71 -19.72 8.66
N PHE A 121 -3.55 -20.35 8.59
CA PHE A 121 -2.69 -20.20 7.42
C PHE A 121 -3.34 -20.79 6.16
N SER A 122 -3.12 -20.15 5.02
CA SER A 122 -3.55 -20.66 3.72
C SER A 122 -2.82 -21.96 3.38
N ASN A 123 -3.53 -22.91 2.77
CA ASN A 123 -2.93 -24.15 2.29
C ASN A 123 -1.97 -23.89 1.10
N PRO A 124 -1.04 -24.81 0.80
CA PRO A 124 -0.06 -24.63 -0.28
C PRO A 124 -0.67 -24.43 -1.67
N GLU A 125 -1.81 -25.06 -1.97
CA GLU A 125 -2.49 -24.92 -3.26
C GLU A 125 -2.99 -23.49 -3.48
N ASN A 126 -3.64 -22.91 -2.47
CA ASN A 126 -4.10 -21.52 -2.47
C ASN A 126 -2.91 -20.57 -2.57
N VAL A 127 -1.82 -20.83 -1.84
CA VAL A 127 -0.60 -20.01 -1.92
C VAL A 127 -0.01 -20.04 -3.33
N ASN A 128 0.05 -21.21 -3.97
CA ASN A 128 0.54 -21.34 -5.34
C ASN A 128 -0.34 -20.59 -6.34
N LEU A 129 -1.66 -20.62 -6.17
CA LEU A 129 -2.60 -19.84 -6.99
C LEU A 129 -2.41 -18.32 -6.81
N ILE A 130 -2.25 -17.86 -5.57
CA ILE A 130 -1.95 -16.45 -5.31
C ILE A 130 -0.63 -16.06 -5.97
N LYS A 131 0.39 -16.92 -5.89
CA LYS A 131 1.68 -16.69 -6.54
C LYS A 131 1.59 -16.66 -8.06
N SER A 132 0.74 -17.46 -8.71
CA SER A 132 0.56 -17.35 -10.16
C SER A 132 -0.03 -15.99 -10.54
N HIS A 133 -1.02 -15.49 -9.79
CA HIS A 133 -1.57 -14.14 -10.01
C HIS A 133 -0.51 -13.04 -9.77
N LEU A 134 0.31 -13.16 -8.71
CA LEU A 134 1.41 -12.21 -8.46
C LEU A 134 2.48 -12.26 -9.57
N SER A 135 2.71 -13.43 -10.17
CA SER A 135 3.62 -13.58 -11.30
C SER A 135 3.10 -12.88 -12.56
N GLU A 136 1.79 -12.89 -12.81
CA GLU A 136 1.18 -12.12 -13.91
C GLU A 136 1.42 -10.62 -13.73
N ILE A 137 1.22 -10.11 -12.50
CA ILE A 137 1.49 -8.72 -12.16
C ILE A 137 2.98 -8.39 -12.31
N LEU A 138 3.88 -9.27 -11.83
CA LEU A 138 5.32 -9.06 -11.98
C LEU A 138 5.75 -8.98 -13.45
N ASN A 139 5.22 -9.87 -14.30
CA ASN A 139 5.53 -9.86 -15.73
C ASN A 139 5.07 -8.56 -16.39
N HIS A 140 3.88 -8.07 -16.03
CA HIS A 140 3.39 -6.77 -16.48
C HIS A 140 4.33 -5.63 -16.06
N ILE A 141 4.75 -5.60 -14.79
CA ILE A 141 5.64 -4.55 -14.29
C ILE A 141 7.02 -4.61 -14.94
N LYS A 142 7.57 -5.81 -15.18
CA LYS A 142 8.86 -5.97 -15.89
C LYS A 142 8.81 -5.40 -17.29
N ALA A 143 7.72 -5.63 -18.04
CA ALA A 143 7.54 -5.04 -19.36
C ALA A 143 7.54 -3.50 -19.32
N LEU A 144 7.04 -2.89 -18.23
CA LEU A 144 7.08 -1.44 -18.03
C LEU A 144 8.47 -0.92 -17.68
N THR A 145 9.32 -1.72 -17.02
CA THR A 145 10.69 -1.30 -16.67
C THR A 145 11.60 -1.19 -17.89
N GLU A 146 11.35 -1.97 -18.95
CA GLU A 146 12.09 -1.94 -20.21
C GLU A 146 11.89 -0.62 -20.98
N ASP A 147 10.72 0.01 -20.85
CA ASP A 147 10.48 1.36 -21.37
C ASP A 147 11.04 2.41 -20.41
N THR A 148 12.14 3.05 -20.81
CA THR A 148 12.84 4.08 -20.03
C THR A 148 12.50 5.51 -20.45
N SER A 149 11.53 5.69 -21.36
CA SER A 149 11.25 6.98 -21.98
C SER A 149 10.58 7.99 -21.05
N GLN A 150 9.91 7.53 -19.99
CA GLN A 150 9.13 8.38 -19.08
C GLN A 150 9.46 8.10 -17.61
N THR A 151 9.60 9.16 -16.81
CA THR A 151 9.78 9.09 -15.34
C THR A 151 8.48 8.76 -14.60
N ILE A 152 7.35 8.91 -15.28
CA ILE A 152 6.03 8.50 -14.80
C ILE A 152 5.16 8.04 -15.95
N SER A 153 4.48 6.92 -15.75
CA SER A 153 3.57 6.33 -16.74
C SER A 153 2.35 5.73 -16.05
N SER A 154 1.38 5.26 -16.83
CA SER A 154 0.17 4.61 -16.33
C SER A 154 -0.19 3.38 -17.15
N SER A 155 -0.76 2.37 -16.51
CA SER A 155 -1.26 1.16 -17.18
C SER A 155 -2.44 0.56 -16.43
N GLU A 156 -3.10 -0.41 -17.04
CA GLU A 156 -4.24 -1.11 -16.46
C GLU A 156 -4.10 -2.61 -16.67
N ILE A 157 -4.38 -3.38 -15.61
CA ILE A 157 -4.44 -4.84 -15.64
C ILE A 157 -5.58 -5.32 -14.74
N PHE A 158 -6.28 -6.37 -15.14
CA PHE A 158 -7.31 -6.97 -14.31
C PHE A 158 -7.63 -8.40 -14.75
N SER A 159 -8.00 -9.22 -13.77
CA SER A 159 -8.61 -10.54 -13.96
C SER A 159 -9.73 -10.74 -12.95
N THR A 160 -10.85 -11.32 -13.39
CA THR A 160 -12.00 -11.63 -12.54
C THR A 160 -11.71 -12.71 -11.49
N GLU A 161 -10.66 -13.49 -11.70
CA GLU A 161 -10.25 -14.57 -10.78
C GLU A 161 -9.42 -14.05 -9.59
N TRP A 162 -9.02 -12.79 -9.61
CA TRP A 162 -8.17 -12.21 -8.59
C TRP A 162 -8.95 -11.87 -7.32
N ASN A 163 -8.43 -12.33 -6.16
CA ASN A 163 -8.79 -11.74 -4.88
C ASN A 163 -7.99 -10.45 -4.68
N LEU A 164 -8.62 -9.30 -4.99
CA LEU A 164 -7.97 -7.99 -4.89
C LEU A 164 -7.52 -7.65 -3.47
N CYS A 165 -8.26 -8.06 -2.43
CA CYS A 165 -7.83 -7.86 -1.04
C CYS A 165 -6.51 -8.60 -0.78
N THR A 166 -6.42 -9.86 -1.22
CA THR A 166 -5.19 -10.65 -1.10
C THR A 166 -4.03 -9.98 -1.83
N LEU A 167 -4.24 -9.58 -3.09
CA LEU A 167 -3.19 -9.01 -3.92
C LEU A 167 -2.76 -7.63 -3.42
N PHE A 168 -3.69 -6.77 -3.03
CA PHE A 168 -3.38 -5.44 -2.52
C PHE A 168 -2.61 -5.50 -1.20
N GLY A 169 -2.88 -6.45 -0.32
CA GLY A 169 -2.03 -6.65 0.87
C GLY A 169 -0.56 -6.88 0.49
N VAL A 170 -0.30 -7.68 -0.55
CA VAL A 170 1.06 -7.91 -1.07
C VAL A 170 1.63 -6.67 -1.74
N LEU A 171 0.86 -6.04 -2.65
CA LEU A 171 1.31 -4.87 -3.41
C LEU A 171 1.56 -3.66 -2.51
N LEU A 172 0.85 -3.51 -1.39
CA LEU A 172 1.11 -2.46 -0.40
C LEU A 172 2.35 -2.75 0.46
N GLY A 173 2.94 -3.94 0.34
CA GLY A 173 4.14 -4.36 1.05
C GLY A 173 3.86 -4.86 2.47
N TYR A 174 2.66 -5.37 2.74
CA TYR A 174 2.34 -5.96 4.05
C TYR A 174 3.05 -7.30 4.22
N PRO A 175 3.53 -7.64 5.44
CA PRO A 175 4.18 -8.92 5.70
C PRO A 175 3.19 -10.10 5.73
N ALA A 176 1.89 -9.80 5.70
CA ALA A 176 0.85 -10.81 5.65
C ALA A 176 -0.36 -10.29 4.88
N SER A 177 -1.10 -11.20 4.25
CA SER A 177 -2.29 -10.87 3.49
C SER A 177 -3.41 -11.88 3.72
N TYR A 178 -4.63 -11.38 3.79
CA TYR A 178 -5.83 -12.20 3.92
C TYR A 178 -6.19 -12.85 2.60
N ASN A 179 -6.73 -14.06 2.67
CA ASN A 179 -7.20 -14.81 1.53
C ASN A 179 -8.56 -15.45 1.84
N PHE A 180 -9.48 -15.32 0.89
CA PHE A 180 -10.83 -15.86 0.98
C PHE A 180 -11.44 -16.06 -0.42
N PRO A 181 -12.45 -16.93 -0.59
CA PRO A 181 -13.15 -17.08 -1.86
C PRO A 181 -13.93 -15.81 -2.21
N THR A 182 -13.62 -15.17 -3.34
CA THR A 182 -14.30 -13.95 -3.82
C THR A 182 -15.70 -14.19 -4.39
N GLN A 183 -16.03 -15.43 -4.76
CA GLN A 183 -17.22 -15.73 -5.58
C GLN A 183 -18.53 -15.94 -4.78
N LYS A 184 -18.53 -15.91 -3.43
CA LYS A 184 -19.71 -16.36 -2.65
C LYS A 184 -20.30 -15.34 -1.67
N SER A 185 -19.51 -14.47 -1.06
CA SER A 185 -19.93 -13.29 -0.29
C SER A 185 -18.69 -12.52 0.19
N SER A 186 -18.87 -11.29 0.71
CA SER A 186 -17.81 -10.56 1.42
C SER A 186 -17.65 -11.00 2.88
N ASP A 187 -18.33 -12.09 3.28
CA ASP A 187 -18.27 -12.59 4.65
C ASP A 187 -16.90 -13.22 4.92
N ASN A 188 -16.46 -13.09 6.17
CA ASN A 188 -15.22 -13.66 6.64
C ASN A 188 -15.36 -14.12 8.11
N CYS A 189 -14.41 -14.93 8.57
CA CYS A 189 -14.43 -15.45 9.93
C CYS A 189 -13.84 -14.49 10.98
N LEU A 190 -13.60 -13.21 10.65
CA LEU A 190 -12.92 -12.26 11.55
C LEU A 190 -13.86 -11.57 12.54
N THR A 191 -15.17 -11.76 12.42
CA THR A 191 -16.15 -11.18 13.35
C THR A 191 -15.82 -11.56 14.79
N LEU A 192 -15.58 -10.54 15.63
CA LEU A 192 -15.18 -10.66 17.03
C LEU A 192 -13.89 -11.46 17.29
N ILE A 193 -13.13 -11.80 16.24
CA ILE A 193 -11.78 -12.33 16.39
C ILE A 193 -10.86 -11.17 16.78
N PRO A 194 -10.07 -11.29 17.87
CA PRO A 194 -9.08 -10.28 18.19
C PRO A 194 -8.06 -10.14 17.06
N LEU A 195 -7.88 -8.91 16.59
CA LEU A 195 -6.94 -8.52 15.55
C LEU A 195 -5.85 -7.66 16.16
N ARG A 196 -4.59 -8.01 15.88
CA ARG A 196 -3.47 -7.12 16.13
C ARG A 196 -3.29 -6.20 14.94
N VAL A 197 -3.54 -4.92 15.16
CA VAL A 197 -3.34 -3.87 14.17
C VAL A 197 -1.93 -3.33 14.33
N PHE A 198 -1.20 -3.25 13.23
CA PHE A 198 0.11 -2.61 13.14
C PHE A 198 -0.04 -1.31 12.39
N THR A 199 0.47 -0.23 12.97
CA THR A 199 0.55 1.08 12.32
C THR A 199 1.99 1.52 12.23
N VAL A 200 2.34 2.11 11.08
CA VAL A 200 3.65 2.73 10.88
C VAL A 200 3.44 4.17 10.49
N GLN A 201 4.07 5.07 11.25
CA GLN A 201 3.96 6.50 11.05
C GLN A 201 5.32 7.18 11.18
N ALA A 202 5.51 8.28 10.47
CA ALA A 202 6.66 9.15 10.65
C ALA A 202 6.28 10.62 10.40
N THR A 203 7.06 11.52 10.98
CA THR A 203 6.96 12.97 10.80
C THR A 203 7.43 13.33 9.39
N PHE A 204 6.63 14.11 8.66
CA PHE A 204 6.96 14.56 7.31
C PHE A 204 7.80 15.85 7.37
N CYS A 205 9.12 15.71 7.29
CA CYS A 205 10.09 16.79 7.55
C CYS A 205 9.96 18.01 6.63
N MET A 206 9.41 17.83 5.42
CA MET A 206 9.29 18.92 4.45
C MET A 206 8.09 19.84 4.70
N VAL A 207 7.14 19.40 5.52
CA VAL A 207 5.97 20.18 5.94
C VAL A 207 6.09 20.50 7.43
N ASN A 208 5.06 21.09 8.03
CA ASN A 208 5.05 21.45 9.45
C ASN A 208 5.63 20.31 10.33
N SER A 209 6.48 20.64 11.32
CA SER A 209 7.29 19.71 12.11
C SER A 209 6.51 18.64 12.87
N ASP A 210 5.19 18.81 13.02
CA ASP A 210 4.37 17.90 13.80
C ASP A 210 3.43 17.04 12.94
N PHE A 211 3.43 17.23 11.61
CA PHE A 211 2.54 16.48 10.71
C PHE A 211 3.08 15.06 10.52
N ARG A 212 2.33 14.07 11.02
CA ARG A 212 2.65 12.64 10.88
C ARG A 212 1.88 12.02 9.72
N VAL A 213 2.60 11.28 8.88
CA VAL A 213 2.04 10.47 7.81
C VAL A 213 2.01 9.02 8.26
N GLN A 214 0.90 8.34 8.04
CA GLN A 214 0.77 6.91 8.27
C GLN A 214 0.99 6.16 6.96
N PHE A 215 2.05 5.36 6.88
CA PHE A 215 2.43 4.60 5.68
C PHE A 215 1.82 3.20 5.66
N TYR A 216 1.62 2.61 6.83
CA TYR A 216 1.10 1.26 6.97
C TYR A 216 0.02 1.22 8.02
N SER A 217 -1.03 0.48 7.71
CA SER A 217 -2.08 0.08 8.65
C SER A 217 -2.61 -1.25 8.18
N PHE A 218 -2.17 -2.33 8.82
CA PHE A 218 -2.64 -3.67 8.50
C PHE A 218 -2.94 -4.43 9.79
N SER A 219 -3.74 -5.48 9.69
CA SER A 219 -4.06 -6.34 10.81
C SER A 219 -3.67 -7.79 10.54
N ILE A 220 -3.44 -8.53 11.61
CA ILE A 220 -3.40 -9.98 11.60
C ILE A 220 -4.26 -10.52 12.74
N PRO A 221 -4.78 -11.75 12.65
CA PRO A 221 -5.46 -12.39 13.77
C PRO A 221 -4.48 -12.61 14.91
N GLU A 222 -4.83 -12.16 16.12
CA GLU A 222 -3.97 -12.23 17.30
C GLU A 222 -3.55 -13.68 17.60
N LEU A 223 -4.43 -14.64 17.33
CA LEU A 223 -4.15 -16.06 17.51
C LEU A 223 -3.01 -16.60 16.63
N LEU A 224 -2.73 -15.96 15.48
CA LEU A 224 -1.64 -16.33 14.57
C LEU A 224 -0.35 -15.53 14.83
N TYR A 225 -0.40 -14.48 15.66
CA TYR A 225 0.76 -13.63 15.94
C TYR A 225 2.00 -14.39 16.46
N PRO A 226 1.89 -15.38 17.38
CA PRO A 226 3.06 -16.11 17.88
C PRO A 226 3.88 -16.75 16.76
N ASP A 227 3.22 -17.38 15.78
CA ASP A 227 3.85 -18.06 14.64
C ASP A 227 4.43 -17.07 13.61
N MET A 228 3.90 -15.85 13.57
CA MET A 228 4.30 -14.80 12.62
C MET A 228 5.39 -13.87 13.16
N LYS A 229 5.70 -13.94 14.46
CA LYS A 229 6.57 -12.99 15.16
C LYS A 229 7.92 -12.80 14.49
N THR A 230 8.57 -13.87 14.04
CA THR A 230 9.88 -13.80 13.37
C THR A 230 9.79 -13.07 12.03
N ASN A 231 8.78 -13.37 11.23
CA ASN A 231 8.55 -12.73 9.92
C ASN A 231 8.23 -11.24 10.08
N LEU A 232 7.36 -10.91 11.04
CA LEU A 232 7.03 -9.52 11.37
C LEU A 232 8.24 -8.74 11.88
N SER A 233 9.08 -9.36 12.72
CA SER A 233 10.31 -8.74 13.21
C SER A 233 11.28 -8.47 12.06
N ALA A 234 11.47 -9.42 11.15
CA ALA A 234 12.31 -9.23 9.97
C ALA A 234 11.78 -8.14 9.04
N TRP A 235 10.46 -8.06 8.84
CA TRP A 235 9.83 -6.98 8.09
C TRP A 235 10.05 -5.62 8.77
N CYS A 236 9.86 -5.52 10.10
CA CYS A 236 10.12 -4.31 10.87
C CYS A 236 11.57 -3.83 10.75
N GLU A 237 12.55 -4.74 10.83
CA GLU A 237 13.97 -4.38 10.70
C GLU A 237 14.30 -3.90 9.29
N LYS A 238 13.81 -4.57 8.25
CA LYS A 238 13.96 -4.09 6.85
C LYS A 238 13.39 -2.69 6.67
N LEU A 239 12.21 -2.41 7.25
CA LEU A 239 11.57 -1.11 7.17
C LEU A 239 12.36 -0.04 7.94
N LYS A 240 12.92 -0.36 9.11
CA LYS A 240 13.83 0.54 9.85
C LYS A 240 15.10 0.83 9.05
N ASP A 241 15.64 -0.15 8.34
CA ASP A 241 16.83 0.05 7.52
C ASP A 241 16.53 0.92 6.30
N ALA A 242 15.40 0.70 5.62
CA ALA A 242 14.91 1.61 4.57
C ALA A 242 14.69 3.03 5.12
N PHE A 243 14.15 3.16 6.34
CA PHE A 243 13.96 4.45 7.00
C PHE A 243 15.28 5.19 7.27
N LYS A 244 16.35 4.48 7.63
CA LYS A 244 17.69 5.10 7.83
C LYS A 244 18.32 5.59 6.52
N ALA A 245 17.89 5.05 5.37
CA ALA A 245 18.44 5.39 4.06
C ALA A 245 17.84 6.66 3.44
N GLN A 246 16.77 7.21 4.02
CA GLN A 246 16.05 8.40 3.56
C GLN A 246 16.18 9.56 4.56
N LYS A 247 15.81 10.79 4.15
CA LYS A 247 15.90 12.01 4.98
C LYS A 247 14.60 12.82 5.05
N GLU A 248 13.62 12.43 4.27
CA GLU A 248 12.33 13.09 4.07
C GLU A 248 11.37 12.92 5.24
N PHE A 249 11.59 11.87 6.05
CA PHE A 249 10.81 11.53 7.23
C PHE A 249 11.68 11.37 8.48
N ALA A 250 11.14 11.77 9.64
CA ALA A 250 11.74 11.67 10.98
C ALA A 250 10.77 11.00 11.97
N ASP A 251 11.21 10.75 13.21
CA ASP A 251 10.36 10.21 14.30
C ASP A 251 9.54 8.97 13.92
N PHE A 252 10.22 8.03 13.28
CA PHE A 252 9.67 6.74 12.87
C PHE A 252 9.10 5.98 14.07
N CYS A 253 7.86 5.55 13.93
CA CYS A 253 7.17 4.78 14.95
C CYS A 253 6.45 3.59 14.29
N ILE A 254 6.70 2.40 14.84
CA ILE A 254 5.88 1.21 14.60
C ILE A 254 5.13 0.95 15.90
N ALA A 255 3.81 1.05 15.85
CA ALA A 255 2.94 0.75 16.98
C ALA A 255 2.08 -0.49 16.67
N SER A 256 1.61 -1.16 17.71
CA SER A 256 0.59 -2.20 17.56
C SER A 256 -0.39 -2.19 18.71
N GLU A 257 -1.65 -2.46 18.41
CA GLU A 257 -2.73 -2.62 19.38
C GLU A 257 -3.59 -3.82 19.04
N VAL A 258 -4.34 -4.33 20.02
CA VAL A 258 -5.27 -5.46 19.80
C VAL A 258 -6.70 -4.92 19.90
N VAL A 259 -7.48 -5.15 18.86
CA VAL A 259 -8.88 -4.72 18.75
C VAL A 259 -9.77 -5.92 18.43
N ALA A 260 -11.04 -5.86 18.83
CA ALA A 260 -12.06 -6.82 18.39
C ALA A 260 -13.24 -6.04 17.83
N LEU A 261 -13.60 -6.32 16.58
CA LEU A 261 -14.63 -5.59 15.85
C LEU A 261 -15.82 -6.51 15.53
N SER A 262 -17.02 -5.96 15.60
CA SER A 262 -18.25 -6.69 15.22
C SER A 262 -18.36 -6.95 13.72
N ALA A 263 -17.60 -6.21 12.91
CA ALA A 263 -17.45 -6.40 11.48
C ALA A 263 -16.07 -5.90 11.04
N VAL A 264 -15.46 -6.59 10.08
CA VAL A 264 -14.18 -6.22 9.49
C VAL A 264 -14.40 -5.99 8.01
N ALA A 265 -14.22 -4.76 7.56
CA ALA A 265 -14.20 -4.40 6.15
C ALA A 265 -12.82 -4.72 5.57
N LEU A 266 -12.80 -5.32 4.38
CA LEU A 266 -11.62 -5.84 3.69
C LEU A 266 -11.54 -5.34 2.26
#